data_AF-A0A8C9D7S5-F1
#
_entry.id   AF-A0A8C9D7S5-F1
#
_cell.length_a   1.000
_cell.length_b   1.000
_cell.length_c   1.000
_cell.angle_alpha   90.00
_cell.angle_beta   90.00
_cell.angle_gamma   90.00
#
_symmetry.space_group_name_H-M   'P 1'
#
loop_
_entity.id
_entity.type
_entity.pdbx_description
1 polymer ?
#
loop_
_entity_poly.entity_id
_entity_poly.type
_entity_poly.pdbx_seq_one_letter_code
_entity_poly.pdbx_strand_id
1 'polypeptide(L)'
;MAQVSINNDLGEWGLSTDSGERARLLQSPCVDTAPKSEGEASLESLGRGTTSTIGAIFIVVNACLGAGLLNFPAAFSTAGGVAAGITLQMGMLVFIISGLVILAYCSQASNERTYQEVVWAVCGKLTGVLCEVTIAIYTFGTCIAFLIIIGDQQDKIIAVMAKEPEGAGSSSWYTDRKFTISLTAFLFILPLSIPREIGFQKYASFLSVVGTWYVTAIIIIKYIWPDKEMTPGDILTRPASWVAVFNAMPTICFGFQCHVSSVPVFNSMRQPKVKTWGGVVTAAMVIALAVYMGTGICGFLTFGAAVDPDVLLSYPSEDMAVAVARAFIILSVLTSYPILHFCGRAVIEGLWLRYQGMPVEEDVGRERRRRVLQTLVWFLLTLLLALFIPDIGKVISVIGGLAACFIFVFPGIRLVQPITTQRVPGSGGSTRIQKSGDPSFRHKSATGSPRSAPTCPAMSSACTQLISL
;
A
#
# COMPACT_ATOMS: atom_id res chain seq x y z
N MET A 1 29.87 -42.92 4.00
CA MET A 1 28.89 -41.87 3.61
C MET A 1 28.03 -41.58 4.82
N ALA A 2 28.37 -40.54 5.56
CA ALA A 2 27.61 -40.08 6.72
C ALA A 2 26.40 -39.28 6.22
N GLN A 3 25.20 -39.73 6.57
CA GLN A 3 23.94 -39.05 6.31
C GLN A 3 23.75 -38.06 7.47
N VAL A 4 23.98 -36.78 7.21
CA VAL A 4 23.76 -35.71 8.19
C VAL A 4 22.26 -35.47 8.29
N SER A 5 21.64 -35.99 9.35
CA SER A 5 20.32 -35.57 9.80
C SER A 5 20.44 -34.16 10.39
N ILE A 6 19.92 -33.16 9.69
CA ILE A 6 19.73 -31.83 10.27
C ILE A 6 18.53 -31.95 11.22
N ASN A 7 18.82 -31.86 12.52
CA ASN A 7 17.86 -31.78 13.62
C ASN A 7 16.76 -30.76 13.32
N ASN A 8 15.51 -31.20 13.47
CA ASN A 8 14.30 -30.42 13.24
C ASN A 8 13.68 -29.95 14.57
N ASP A 9 14.52 -29.59 15.55
CA ASP A 9 14.10 -29.06 16.84
C ASP A 9 14.31 -27.53 16.87
N LEU A 10 13.59 -26.80 16.02
CA LEU A 10 13.24 -25.42 16.30
C LEU A 10 11.88 -25.47 17.01
N GLY A 11 11.93 -25.32 18.33
CA GLY A 11 10.77 -25.41 19.21
C GLY A 11 9.54 -24.73 18.64
N GLU A 12 8.41 -25.44 18.72
CA GLU A 12 7.09 -24.93 18.38
C GLU A 12 6.84 -23.64 19.15
N TRP A 13 7.05 -22.50 18.49
CA TRP A 13 6.46 -21.24 18.90
C TRP A 13 4.95 -21.45 18.85
N GLY A 14 4.33 -21.58 20.02
CA GLY A 14 2.88 -21.72 20.22
C GLY A 14 2.12 -20.44 19.82
N LEU A 15 2.28 -20.01 18.58
CA LEU A 15 1.58 -18.85 18.02
C LEU A 15 0.14 -19.26 17.70
N SER A 16 -0.81 -18.60 18.36
CA SER A 16 -2.24 -18.78 18.13
C SER A 16 -2.58 -18.51 16.65
N THR A 17 -3.27 -19.45 16.01
CA THR A 17 -3.67 -19.35 14.59
C THR A 17 -4.80 -18.35 14.34
N ASP A 18 -5.42 -17.83 15.40
CA ASP A 18 -6.62 -16.96 15.37
C ASP A 18 -6.30 -15.48 15.65
N SER A 19 -5.04 -15.13 15.92
CA SER A 19 -4.67 -13.76 16.31
C SER A 19 -4.95 -12.70 15.22
N GLY A 20 -4.92 -13.09 13.95
CA GLY A 20 -5.26 -12.22 12.82
C GLY A 20 -6.75 -11.85 12.77
N GLU A 21 -7.60 -12.86 12.96
CA GLU A 21 -9.05 -12.69 13.03
C GLU A 21 -9.44 -11.83 14.25
N ARG A 22 -8.75 -12.01 15.38
CA ARG A 22 -8.89 -11.15 16.58
C ARG A 22 -8.49 -9.70 16.33
N ALA A 23 -7.31 -9.47 15.75
CA ALA A 23 -6.85 -8.12 15.41
C ALA A 23 -7.86 -7.41 14.50
N ARG A 24 -8.46 -8.14 13.55
CA ARG A 24 -9.51 -7.63 12.68
C ARG A 24 -10.80 -7.30 13.43
N LEU A 25 -11.28 -8.17 14.31
CA LEU A 25 -12.51 -7.92 15.07
C LEU A 25 -12.39 -6.66 15.91
N LEU A 26 -11.26 -6.50 16.59
CA LEU A 26 -10.96 -5.31 17.41
C LEU A 26 -10.89 -4.03 16.59
N GLN A 27 -10.46 -4.12 15.34
CA GLN A 27 -10.44 -2.99 14.42
C GLN A 27 -11.80 -2.68 13.78
N SER A 28 -12.75 -3.61 13.84
CA SER A 28 -14.09 -3.47 13.26
C SER A 28 -15.01 -2.63 14.16
N PRO A 29 -15.95 -1.84 13.61
CA PRO A 29 -16.77 -0.90 14.38
C PRO A 29 -17.68 -1.52 15.46
N CYS A 30 -17.94 -2.83 15.40
CA CYS A 30 -19.00 -3.50 16.15
C CYS A 30 -18.67 -3.79 17.63
N VAL A 31 -17.44 -3.53 18.08
CA VAL A 31 -16.95 -4.01 19.39
C VAL A 31 -17.34 -3.10 20.56
N ASP A 32 -17.86 -1.88 20.31
CA ASP A 32 -18.22 -0.92 21.38
C ASP A 32 -19.72 -0.84 21.72
N THR A 33 -20.54 -1.82 21.33
CA THR A 33 -21.97 -1.83 21.72
C THR A 33 -22.36 -3.14 22.42
N ALA A 34 -22.24 -3.17 23.74
CA ALA A 34 -23.02 -4.05 24.60
C ALA A 34 -24.41 -3.41 24.88
N PRO A 35 -25.46 -4.20 25.20
CA PRO A 35 -26.72 -4.14 24.47
C PRO A 35 -27.75 -3.18 25.06
N LYS A 36 -28.57 -2.59 24.20
CA LYS A 36 -29.93 -2.18 24.55
C LYS A 36 -30.90 -2.78 23.53
N SER A 37 -32.01 -3.24 24.08
CA SER A 37 -32.99 -4.18 23.54
C SER A 37 -33.70 -3.73 22.27
N GLU A 38 -34.11 -4.76 21.52
CA GLU A 38 -35.26 -4.84 20.60
C GLU A 38 -35.16 -4.23 19.19
N GLY A 39 -35.42 -5.10 18.21
CA GLY A 39 -35.72 -4.78 16.82
C GLY A 39 -34.92 -5.64 15.85
N GLU A 40 -35.57 -6.61 15.22
CA GLU A 40 -35.06 -7.44 14.12
C GLU A 40 -34.58 -6.57 12.94
N ALA A 41 -33.38 -6.01 13.05
CA ALA A 41 -32.65 -5.41 11.94
C ALA A 41 -31.75 -6.49 11.33
N SER A 42 -32.29 -7.14 10.31
CA SER A 42 -31.62 -7.93 9.27
C SER A 42 -30.10 -8.14 9.43
N LEU A 43 -29.74 -9.41 9.65
CA LEU A 43 -28.39 -9.99 9.59
C LEU A 43 -27.65 -9.75 8.24
N GLU A 44 -28.27 -9.07 7.26
CA GLU A 44 -27.71 -8.74 5.94
C GLU A 44 -26.90 -7.44 5.89
N SER A 45 -26.93 -6.60 6.93
CA SER A 45 -26.18 -5.32 6.93
C SER A 45 -24.69 -5.46 7.32
N LEU A 46 -24.29 -6.58 7.94
CA LEU A 46 -22.95 -6.76 8.53
C LEU A 46 -21.83 -7.10 7.52
N GLY A 47 -22.16 -7.23 6.22
CA GLY A 47 -21.23 -7.76 5.21
C GLY A 47 -21.07 -6.93 3.93
N ARG A 48 -21.81 -5.83 3.73
CA ARG A 48 -21.75 -5.07 2.46
C ARG A 48 -20.70 -3.99 2.51
N GLY A 49 -19.59 -4.22 1.80
CA GLY A 49 -18.60 -3.19 1.50
C GLY A 49 -19.28 -1.93 0.94
N THR A 50 -18.88 -0.76 1.43
CA THR A 50 -19.56 0.52 1.11
C THR A 50 -18.93 1.23 -0.08
N THR A 51 -17.70 0.86 -0.45
CA THR A 51 -16.89 1.51 -1.49
C THR A 51 -17.39 1.14 -2.90
N SER A 52 -17.72 2.16 -3.71
CA SER A 52 -18.06 1.95 -5.12
C SER A 52 -16.81 1.61 -5.95
N THR A 53 -16.98 1.00 -7.12
CA THR A 53 -15.86 0.69 -8.04
C THR A 53 -15.04 1.94 -8.36
N ILE A 54 -15.70 3.08 -8.62
CA ILE A 54 -15.03 4.37 -8.86
C ILE A 54 -14.29 4.86 -7.62
N GLY A 55 -14.90 4.74 -6.43
CA GLY A 55 -14.24 5.09 -5.18
C GLY A 55 -12.99 4.24 -4.93
N ALA A 56 -13.04 2.94 -5.26
CA ALA A 56 -11.88 2.06 -5.16
C ALA A 56 -10.75 2.47 -6.12
N ILE A 57 -11.07 2.89 -7.35
CA ILE A 57 -10.07 3.44 -8.28
C ILE A 57 -9.38 4.65 -7.64
N PHE A 58 -10.11 5.63 -7.13
CA PHE A 58 -9.50 6.81 -6.50
C PHE A 58 -8.67 6.48 -5.27
N ILE A 59 -9.08 5.50 -4.46
CA ILE A 59 -8.30 5.07 -3.29
C ILE A 59 -7.00 4.39 -3.73
N VAL A 60 -7.04 3.50 -4.74
CA VAL A 60 -5.82 2.84 -5.28
C VAL A 60 -4.91 3.86 -5.96
N VAL A 61 -5.47 4.78 -6.76
CA VAL A 61 -4.71 5.86 -7.39
C VAL A 61 -4.04 6.72 -6.32
N ASN A 62 -4.75 7.13 -5.27
CA ASN A 62 -4.17 7.90 -4.17
C ASN A 62 -3.09 7.14 -3.41
N ALA A 63 -3.23 5.83 -3.25
CA ALA A 63 -2.21 4.99 -2.63
C ALA A 63 -0.90 4.94 -3.46
N CYS A 64 -1.00 5.01 -4.79
CA CYS A 64 0.17 5.14 -5.67
C CYS A 64 0.66 6.60 -5.75
N LEU A 65 -0.18 7.50 -6.28
CA LEU A 65 0.11 8.89 -6.70
C LEU A 65 0.44 9.89 -5.58
N GLY A 66 0.77 9.41 -4.39
CA GLY A 66 1.21 10.25 -3.28
C GLY A 66 2.59 10.86 -3.56
N ALA A 67 3.41 10.94 -2.52
CA ALA A 67 4.68 11.63 -2.62
C ALA A 67 5.70 10.99 -3.59
N GLY A 68 5.53 9.71 -3.94
CA GLY A 68 6.44 9.00 -4.83
C GLY A 68 6.54 9.58 -6.24
N LEU A 69 5.54 10.35 -6.70
CA LEU A 69 5.57 11.10 -7.96
C LEU A 69 6.83 11.98 -8.09
N LEU A 70 7.19 12.66 -7.00
CA LEU A 70 8.22 13.70 -6.98
C LEU A 70 9.61 13.13 -7.29
N ASN A 71 9.78 11.83 -7.12
CA ASN A 71 11.05 11.13 -7.25
C ASN A 71 11.26 10.51 -8.63
N PHE A 72 10.26 10.50 -9.52
CA PHE A 72 10.38 9.90 -10.85
C PHE A 72 11.46 10.57 -11.72
N PRO A 73 11.59 11.91 -11.76
CA PRO A 73 12.68 12.57 -12.47
C PRO A 73 14.07 12.10 -12.00
N ALA A 74 14.28 12.05 -10.68
CA ALA A 74 15.52 11.55 -10.09
C ALA A 74 15.76 10.05 -10.35
N ALA A 75 14.69 9.24 -10.37
CA ALA A 75 14.78 7.84 -10.77
C ALA A 75 15.21 7.69 -12.24
N PHE A 76 14.72 8.55 -13.13
CA PHE A 76 15.11 8.54 -14.55
C PHE A 76 16.56 8.97 -14.73
N SER A 77 17.00 9.98 -13.97
CA SER A 77 18.42 10.35 -13.88
C SER A 77 19.29 9.17 -13.42
N THR A 78 18.89 8.51 -12.33
CA THR A 78 19.59 7.34 -11.78
C THR A 78 19.63 6.17 -12.77
N ALA A 79 18.55 5.94 -13.52
CA ALA A 79 18.49 4.92 -14.56
C ALA A 79 19.35 5.27 -15.81
N GLY A 80 19.82 6.51 -15.93
CA GLY A 80 20.63 7.00 -17.04
C GLY A 80 19.83 7.51 -18.23
N GLY A 81 18.62 8.01 -17.98
CA GLY A 81 17.83 8.75 -18.95
C GLY A 81 16.40 8.28 -19.10
N VAL A 82 15.64 9.03 -19.90
CA VAL A 82 14.20 8.79 -20.16
C VAL A 82 13.94 7.39 -20.72
N ALA A 83 14.73 6.92 -21.69
CA ALA A 83 14.51 5.62 -22.31
C ALA A 83 14.65 4.48 -21.29
N ALA A 84 15.73 4.47 -20.51
CA ALA A 84 15.96 3.46 -19.48
C ALA A 84 14.90 3.52 -18.37
N GLY A 85 14.54 4.73 -17.94
CA GLY A 85 13.46 4.95 -16.95
C GLY A 85 12.11 4.41 -17.42
N ILE A 86 11.70 4.71 -18.65
CA ILE A 86 10.44 4.21 -19.24
C ILE A 86 10.48 2.69 -19.36
N THR A 87 11.55 2.10 -19.90
CA THR A 87 11.66 0.64 -20.04
C THR A 87 11.56 -0.06 -18.69
N LEU A 88 12.28 0.45 -17.68
CA LEU A 88 12.20 -0.08 -16.32
C LEU A 88 10.77 0.05 -15.77
N GLN A 89 10.17 1.22 -15.88
CA GLN A 89 8.81 1.48 -15.41
C GLN A 89 7.77 0.57 -16.06
N MET A 90 7.82 0.37 -17.38
CA MET A 90 6.92 -0.54 -18.10
C MET A 90 7.11 -1.98 -17.65
N GLY A 91 8.36 -2.42 -17.46
CA GLY A 91 8.67 -3.73 -16.92
C GLY A 91 8.09 -3.93 -15.52
N MET A 92 8.27 -2.96 -14.62
CA MET A 92 7.73 -3.03 -13.25
C MET A 92 6.20 -3.03 -13.24
N LEU A 93 5.56 -2.29 -14.14
CA LEU A 93 4.10 -2.16 -14.20
C LEU A 93 3.40 -3.51 -14.41
N VAL A 94 3.98 -4.40 -15.22
CA VAL A 94 3.47 -5.76 -15.43
C VAL A 94 3.42 -6.51 -14.10
N PHE A 95 4.53 -6.52 -13.35
CA PHE A 95 4.60 -7.18 -12.05
C PHE A 95 3.67 -6.57 -11.01
N ILE A 96 3.53 -5.24 -11.01
CA ILE A 96 2.62 -4.52 -10.11
C ILE A 96 1.15 -4.92 -10.36
N ILE A 97 0.69 -4.89 -11.61
CA ILE A 97 -0.68 -5.28 -11.95
C ILE A 97 -0.92 -6.76 -11.61
N SER A 98 0.02 -7.64 -11.99
CA SER A 98 -0.06 -9.06 -11.68
C SER A 98 -0.11 -9.31 -10.16
N GLY A 99 0.75 -8.66 -9.39
CA GLY A 99 0.81 -8.78 -7.93
C GLY A 99 -0.50 -8.39 -7.26
N LEU A 100 -1.09 -7.26 -7.66
CA LEU A 100 -2.37 -6.77 -7.13
C LEU A 100 -3.55 -7.69 -7.45
N VAL A 101 -3.57 -8.31 -8.64
CA VAL A 101 -4.61 -9.28 -9.01
C VAL A 101 -4.43 -10.61 -8.26
N ILE A 102 -3.18 -11.10 -8.14
CA ILE A 102 -2.86 -12.32 -7.39
C ILE A 102 -3.26 -12.16 -5.92
N LEU A 103 -2.96 -11.02 -5.30
CA LEU A 103 -3.32 -10.74 -3.90
C LEU A 103 -4.83 -10.73 -3.68
N ALA A 104 -5.60 -10.14 -4.59
CA ALA A 104 -7.06 -10.16 -4.50
C ALA A 104 -7.63 -11.58 -4.68
N TYR A 105 -7.05 -12.38 -5.59
CA TYR A 105 -7.41 -13.78 -5.72
C TYR A 105 -7.10 -14.57 -4.44
N CYS A 106 -5.92 -14.35 -3.85
CA CYS A 106 -5.53 -15.00 -2.60
C CYS A 106 -6.44 -14.59 -1.44
N SER A 107 -6.78 -13.30 -1.33
CA SER A 107 -7.75 -12.78 -0.36
C SER A 107 -9.12 -13.44 -0.51
N GLN A 108 -9.61 -13.58 -1.74
CA GLN A 108 -10.89 -14.26 -1.98
C GLN A 108 -10.82 -15.76 -1.65
N ALA A 109 -9.69 -16.42 -1.95
CA ALA A 109 -9.50 -17.84 -1.72
C ALA A 109 -9.29 -18.20 -0.24
N SER A 110 -8.58 -17.36 0.52
CA SER A 110 -8.34 -17.55 1.95
C SER A 110 -9.43 -16.95 2.84
N ASN A 111 -10.33 -16.13 2.27
CA ASN A 111 -11.33 -15.34 2.99
C ASN A 111 -10.72 -14.33 3.99
N GLU A 112 -9.47 -13.93 3.76
CA GLU A 112 -8.75 -12.98 4.61
C GLU A 112 -8.82 -11.55 4.07
N ARG A 113 -8.84 -10.57 4.98
CA ARG A 113 -9.12 -9.15 4.64
C ARG A 113 -7.94 -8.20 4.76
N THR A 114 -6.78 -8.67 5.20
CA THR A 114 -5.55 -7.88 5.30
C THR A 114 -4.41 -8.58 4.58
N TYR A 115 -3.41 -7.83 4.12
CA TYR A 115 -2.32 -8.38 3.32
C TYR A 115 -1.56 -9.47 4.06
N GLN A 116 -1.20 -9.21 5.32
CA GLN A 116 -0.41 -10.12 6.13
C GLN A 116 -1.13 -11.45 6.43
N GLU A 117 -2.45 -11.41 6.64
CA GLU A 117 -3.23 -12.63 6.91
C GLU A 117 -3.39 -13.46 5.63
N VAL A 118 -3.53 -12.81 4.48
CA VAL A 118 -3.49 -13.50 3.18
C VAL A 118 -2.15 -14.21 2.99
N VAL A 119 -1.03 -13.53 3.25
CA VAL A 119 0.30 -14.16 3.12
C VAL A 119 0.49 -15.29 4.14
N TRP A 120 0.01 -15.12 5.37
CA TRP A 120 0.06 -16.16 6.39
C TRP A 120 -0.72 -17.41 5.99
N ALA A 121 -1.97 -17.24 5.57
CA ALA A 121 -2.86 -18.34 5.19
C ALA A 121 -2.33 -19.11 3.97
N VAL A 122 -1.65 -18.41 3.06
CA VAL A 122 -1.23 -18.96 1.76
C VAL A 122 0.20 -19.48 1.77
N CYS A 123 1.13 -18.79 2.44
CA CYS A 123 2.57 -19.08 2.41
C CYS A 123 3.09 -19.65 3.74
N GLY A 124 2.21 -19.85 4.72
CA GLY A 124 2.54 -20.41 6.03
C GLY A 124 3.00 -19.39 7.07
N LYS A 125 3.16 -19.88 8.31
CA LYS A 125 3.39 -19.07 9.51
C LYS A 125 4.66 -18.22 9.43
N LEU A 126 5.79 -18.82 9.03
CA LEU A 126 7.08 -18.12 8.97
C LEU A 126 7.02 -16.92 8.00
N THR A 127 6.55 -17.16 6.78
CA THR A 127 6.40 -16.13 5.75
C THR A 127 5.43 -15.04 6.18
N GLY A 128 4.35 -15.42 6.87
CA GLY A 128 3.38 -14.49 7.43
C GLY A 128 3.98 -13.56 8.50
N VAL A 129 4.74 -14.06 9.48
CA VAL A 129 5.45 -13.20 10.47
C VAL A 129 6.43 -12.26 9.77
N LEU A 130 7.23 -12.80 8.84
CA LEU A 130 8.21 -11.97 8.10
C LEU A 130 7.52 -10.86 7.31
N CYS A 131 6.39 -11.16 6.68
CA CYS A 131 5.55 -10.20 5.99
C CYS A 131 5.04 -9.11 6.94
N GLU A 132 4.53 -9.47 8.12
CA GLU A 132 4.12 -8.51 9.15
C GLU A 132 5.26 -7.58 9.54
N VAL A 133 6.41 -8.11 9.93
CA VAL A 133 7.56 -7.29 10.31
C VAL A 133 7.98 -6.35 9.16
N THR A 134 7.99 -6.85 7.93
CA THR A 134 8.33 -6.06 6.74
C THR A 134 7.32 -4.92 6.51
N ILE A 135 6.01 -5.19 6.64
CA ILE A 135 4.96 -4.16 6.47
C ILE A 135 5.04 -3.13 7.58
N ALA A 136 5.33 -3.54 8.81
CA ALA A 136 5.51 -2.60 9.92
C ALA A 136 6.69 -1.64 9.65
N ILE A 137 7.84 -2.16 9.23
CA ILE A 137 9.01 -1.33 8.88
C ILE A 137 8.71 -0.43 7.68
N TYR A 138 8.08 -0.96 6.63
CA TYR A 138 7.72 -0.20 5.43
C TYR A 138 6.78 0.96 5.75
N THR A 139 5.65 0.67 6.43
CA THR A 139 4.66 1.70 6.76
C THR A 139 5.25 2.76 7.71
N PHE A 140 6.11 2.35 8.65
CA PHE A 140 6.81 3.27 9.54
C PHE A 140 7.76 4.20 8.77
N GLY A 141 8.58 3.64 7.88
CA GLY A 141 9.48 4.42 7.03
C GLY A 141 8.75 5.37 6.08
N THR A 142 7.63 4.95 5.49
CA THR A 142 6.84 5.84 4.63
C THR A 142 6.18 6.98 5.42
N CYS A 143 5.74 6.73 6.66
CA CYS A 143 5.28 7.81 7.55
C CYS A 143 6.39 8.84 7.83
N ILE A 144 7.65 8.42 8.00
CA ILE A 144 8.79 9.32 8.15
C ILE A 144 9.00 10.13 6.86
N ALA A 145 9.03 9.46 5.69
CA ALA A 145 9.19 10.13 4.41
C ALA A 145 8.11 11.21 4.18
N PHE A 146 6.86 10.90 4.52
CA PHE A 146 5.74 11.84 4.45
C PHE A 146 5.94 13.09 5.31
N LEU A 147 6.45 12.94 6.53
CA LEU A 147 6.75 14.08 7.40
C LEU A 147 7.91 14.94 6.86
N ILE A 148 8.94 14.29 6.30
CA ILE A 148 10.07 15.00 5.65
C ILE A 148 9.55 15.83 4.46
N ILE A 149 8.72 15.23 3.60
CA ILE A 149 8.13 15.89 2.43
C ILE A 149 7.26 17.08 2.85
N ILE A 150 6.42 16.92 3.88
CA ILE A 150 5.63 18.05 4.40
C ILE A 150 6.55 19.20 4.82
N GLY A 151 7.63 18.91 5.53
CA GLY A 151 8.62 19.91 5.92
C GLY A 151 9.29 20.62 4.74
N ASP A 152 9.82 19.85 3.80
CA ASP A 152 10.50 20.36 2.61
C ASP A 152 9.59 21.30 1.80
N GLN A 153 8.32 20.90 1.62
CA GLN A 153 7.35 21.69 0.88
C GLN A 153 6.87 22.92 1.66
N GLN A 154 6.75 22.83 2.99
CA GLN A 154 6.38 23.96 3.85
C GLN A 154 7.46 25.02 3.91
N ASP A 155 8.72 24.63 4.08
CA ASP A 155 9.86 25.55 4.13
C ASP A 155 9.88 26.45 2.88
N LYS A 156 9.67 25.83 1.71
CA LYS A 156 9.62 26.55 0.43
C LYS A 156 8.40 27.46 0.31
N ILE A 157 7.21 27.03 0.75
CA ILE A 157 6.00 27.88 0.74
C ILE A 157 6.17 29.10 1.67
N ILE A 158 6.74 28.89 2.86
CA ILE A 158 6.99 29.97 3.82
C ILE A 158 7.97 30.99 3.24
N ALA A 159 9.02 30.54 2.55
CA ALA A 159 9.96 31.42 1.86
C ALA A 159 9.24 32.34 0.85
N VAL A 160 8.27 31.83 0.08
CA VAL A 160 7.47 32.65 -0.86
C VAL A 160 6.63 33.69 -0.12
N MET A 161 5.94 33.27 0.93
CA MET A 161 5.00 34.14 1.66
C MET A 161 5.72 35.23 2.45
N ALA A 162 6.91 34.93 2.97
CA ALA A 162 7.68 35.86 3.78
C ALA A 162 8.35 36.97 2.95
N LYS A 163 8.47 36.81 1.61
CA LYS A 163 9.24 37.73 0.73
C LYS A 163 10.62 38.08 1.29
N GLU A 164 11.21 37.16 2.06
CA GLU A 164 12.53 37.39 2.62
C GLU A 164 13.53 37.31 1.46
N PRO A 165 14.31 38.38 1.19
CA PRO A 165 15.44 38.27 0.30
C PRO A 165 16.38 37.20 0.89
N GLU A 166 16.93 36.33 0.06
CA GLU A 166 17.93 35.35 0.49
C GLU A 166 19.05 36.07 1.27
N GLY A 167 19.04 35.98 2.61
CA GLY A 167 20.08 36.55 3.47
C GLY A 167 19.67 37.46 4.64
N ALA A 168 18.39 37.73 4.92
CA ALA A 168 18.00 38.50 6.11
C ALA A 168 17.88 37.60 7.37
N GLY A 169 18.93 37.62 8.20
CA GLY A 169 19.18 36.71 9.31
C GLY A 169 18.38 36.93 10.61
N SER A 170 17.04 36.85 10.56
CA SER A 170 16.30 36.39 11.75
C SER A 170 15.10 35.54 11.35
N SER A 171 15.33 34.24 11.15
CA SER A 171 14.23 33.29 11.01
C SER A 171 13.41 33.33 12.29
N SER A 172 12.20 33.91 12.24
CA SER A 172 11.27 33.88 13.35
C SER A 172 11.06 32.43 13.81
N TRP A 173 10.89 32.22 15.12
CA TRP A 173 10.73 30.88 15.68
C TRP A 173 9.54 30.09 15.05
N TYR A 174 8.52 30.81 14.56
CA TYR A 174 7.35 30.20 13.92
C TYR A 174 7.60 29.75 12.46
N THR A 175 8.72 30.16 11.84
CA THR A 175 9.15 29.70 10.52
C THR A 175 10.21 28.60 10.61
N ASP A 176 10.60 28.19 11.82
CA ASP A 176 11.54 27.07 11.98
C ASP A 176 10.90 25.77 11.48
N ARG A 177 11.60 25.06 10.59
CA ARG A 177 11.19 23.79 9.99
C ARG A 177 10.69 22.79 11.03
N LYS A 178 11.39 22.71 12.17
CA LYS A 178 11.02 21.76 13.24
C LYS A 178 9.68 22.13 13.87
N PHE A 179 9.42 23.41 14.04
CA PHE A 179 8.15 23.91 14.56
C PHE A 179 7.00 23.71 13.57
N THR A 180 7.19 24.03 12.29
CA THR A 180 6.15 23.95 11.25
C THR A 180 5.70 22.52 10.97
N ILE A 181 6.66 21.58 10.86
CA ILE A 181 6.38 20.15 10.74
C ILE A 181 5.60 19.67 11.96
N SER A 182 6.08 19.99 13.17
CA SER A 182 5.43 19.56 14.41
C SER A 182 4.00 20.09 14.51
N LEU A 183 3.79 21.38 14.26
CA LEU A 183 2.48 22.01 14.29
C LEU A 183 1.51 21.33 13.32
N THR A 184 1.94 21.12 12.08
CA THR A 184 1.12 20.47 11.04
C THR A 184 0.81 19.01 11.40
N ALA A 185 1.80 18.29 11.93
CA ALA A 185 1.65 16.91 12.35
C ALA A 185 0.64 16.78 13.51
N PHE A 186 0.73 17.64 14.53
CA PHE A 186 -0.22 17.63 15.65
C PHE A 186 -1.62 18.12 15.27
N LEU A 187 -1.73 19.10 14.37
CA LEU A 187 -3.01 19.72 14.03
C LEU A 187 -3.79 18.95 12.96
N PHE A 188 -3.12 18.30 12.01
CA PHE A 188 -3.77 17.59 10.90
C PHE A 188 -3.53 16.08 10.95
N ILE A 189 -2.28 15.63 11.05
CA ILE A 189 -1.96 14.19 10.93
C ILE A 189 -2.52 13.39 12.10
N LEU A 190 -2.28 13.86 13.33
CA LEU A 190 -2.71 13.15 14.53
C LEU A 190 -4.24 13.02 14.61
N PRO A 191 -5.05 14.08 14.42
CA PRO A 191 -6.51 13.96 14.40
C PRO A 191 -7.02 13.04 13.29
N LEU A 192 -6.39 13.06 12.12
CA LEU A 192 -6.77 12.18 11.01
C LEU A 192 -6.36 10.72 11.21
N SER A 193 -5.40 10.42 12.08
CA SER A 193 -4.89 9.06 12.34
C SER A 193 -5.62 8.31 13.46
N ILE A 194 -6.42 9.02 14.27
CA ILE A 194 -7.21 8.45 15.37
C ILE A 194 -8.46 7.66 14.89
N PRO A 195 -9.24 8.12 13.88
CA PRO A 195 -10.44 7.44 13.42
C PRO A 195 -10.23 5.96 13.04
N ARG A 196 -11.29 5.17 13.21
CA ARG A 196 -11.31 3.74 12.87
C ARG A 196 -11.63 3.46 11.40
N GLU A 197 -12.26 4.41 10.71
CA GLU A 197 -12.86 4.18 9.39
C GLU A 197 -12.14 4.88 8.24
N ILE A 198 -11.98 4.14 7.14
CA ILE A 198 -11.43 4.60 5.85
C ILE A 198 -12.50 5.39 5.05
N GLY A 199 -13.77 5.37 5.47
CA GLY A 199 -14.91 5.85 4.68
C GLY A 199 -14.88 7.34 4.31
N PHE A 200 -14.29 8.18 5.17
CA PHE A 200 -14.13 9.62 4.90
C PHE A 200 -13.02 9.90 3.86
N GLN A 201 -12.07 8.98 3.71
CA GLN A 201 -10.85 9.21 2.92
C GLN A 201 -11.12 9.26 1.41
N LYS A 202 -12.21 8.68 0.90
CA LYS A 202 -12.55 8.75 -0.53
C LYS A 202 -12.68 10.18 -1.09
N TYR A 203 -13.19 11.11 -0.28
CA TYR A 203 -13.33 12.52 -0.68
C TYR A 203 -11.96 13.21 -0.69
N ALA A 204 -11.14 12.88 0.30
CA ALA A 204 -9.77 13.37 0.40
C ALA A 204 -8.88 12.82 -0.74
N SER A 205 -9.07 11.56 -1.12
CA SER A 205 -8.39 10.92 -2.26
C SER A 205 -8.74 11.58 -3.59
N PHE A 206 -10.00 11.99 -3.80
CA PHE A 206 -10.37 12.72 -5.01
C PHE A 206 -9.58 14.04 -5.13
N LEU A 207 -9.52 14.81 -4.04
CA LEU A 207 -8.80 16.08 -4.01
C LEU A 207 -7.29 15.90 -4.19
N SER A 208 -6.72 14.86 -3.57
CA SER A 208 -5.32 14.46 -3.77
C SER A 208 -5.01 14.14 -5.24
N VAL A 209 -5.85 13.34 -5.91
CA VAL A 209 -5.65 12.99 -7.32
C VAL A 209 -5.70 14.22 -8.23
N VAL A 210 -6.65 15.13 -8.01
CA VAL A 210 -6.70 16.41 -8.73
C VAL A 210 -5.42 17.23 -8.48
N GLY A 211 -4.95 17.26 -7.24
CA GLY A 211 -3.68 17.91 -6.88
C GLY A 211 -2.47 17.31 -7.60
N THR A 212 -2.35 15.99 -7.68
CA THR A 212 -1.26 15.34 -8.41
C THR A 212 -1.29 15.64 -9.91
N TRP A 213 -2.48 15.71 -10.51
CA TRP A 213 -2.62 16.17 -11.90
C TRP A 213 -2.19 17.62 -12.09
N TYR A 214 -2.52 18.50 -11.13
CA TYR A 214 -2.04 19.89 -11.16
C TYR A 214 -0.51 19.95 -11.09
N VAL A 215 0.11 19.21 -10.17
CA VAL A 215 1.57 19.13 -10.04
C VAL A 215 2.19 18.68 -11.37
N THR A 216 1.66 17.61 -11.96
CA THR A 216 2.12 17.09 -13.26
C THR A 216 1.97 18.13 -14.37
N ALA A 217 0.83 18.83 -14.43
CA ALA A 217 0.59 19.85 -15.43
C ALA A 217 1.57 21.02 -15.30
N ILE A 218 1.86 21.49 -14.09
CA ILE A 218 2.86 22.54 -13.85
C ILE A 218 4.25 22.09 -14.31
N ILE A 219 4.66 20.87 -14.00
CA ILE A 219 5.95 20.33 -14.45
C ILE A 219 6.03 20.29 -15.99
N ILE A 220 4.98 19.85 -16.67
CA ILE A 220 4.91 19.84 -18.14
C ILE A 220 4.95 21.26 -18.70
N ILE A 221 4.17 22.20 -18.13
CA ILE A 221 4.14 23.60 -18.57
C ILE A 221 5.53 24.23 -18.43
N LYS A 222 6.20 24.01 -17.29
CA LYS A 222 7.55 24.54 -17.04
C LYS A 222 8.63 23.92 -17.93
N TYR A 223 8.42 22.69 -18.39
CA TYR A 223 9.28 22.11 -19.42
C TYR A 223 9.10 22.79 -20.79
N ILE A 224 7.86 23.09 -21.19
CA ILE A 224 7.58 23.72 -22.50
C ILE A 224 7.91 25.22 -22.49
N TRP A 225 7.61 25.90 -21.39
CA TRP A 225 7.89 27.32 -21.15
C TRP A 225 8.76 27.48 -19.90
N PRO A 226 10.07 27.22 -20.01
CA PRO A 226 11.00 27.36 -18.90
C PRO A 226 11.18 28.82 -18.49
N ASP A 227 11.30 29.06 -17.19
CA ASP A 227 11.67 30.38 -16.68
C ASP A 227 13.14 30.67 -17.03
N LYS A 228 13.49 31.95 -17.16
CA LYS A 228 14.84 32.39 -17.55
C LYS A 228 15.97 31.89 -16.62
N GLU A 229 15.63 31.51 -15.39
CA GLU A 229 16.57 31.07 -14.36
C GLU A 229 16.83 29.56 -14.37
N MET A 230 16.09 28.79 -15.19
CA MET A 230 16.28 27.34 -15.27
C MET A 230 17.41 27.01 -16.25
N THR A 231 18.55 26.57 -15.73
CA THR A 231 19.64 26.02 -16.54
C THR A 231 19.45 24.51 -16.70
N PRO A 232 19.32 23.99 -17.93
CA PRO A 232 19.23 22.55 -18.16
C PRO A 232 20.52 21.85 -17.70
N GLY A 233 20.40 20.84 -16.83
CA GLY A 233 21.52 19.96 -16.50
C GLY A 233 21.79 18.94 -17.62
N ASP A 234 22.86 18.16 -17.47
CA ASP A 234 23.25 17.17 -18.48
C ASP A 234 22.17 16.11 -18.71
N ILE A 235 21.71 15.99 -19.96
CA ILE A 235 20.69 15.00 -20.35
C ILE A 235 21.38 13.67 -20.65
N LEU A 236 21.31 12.76 -19.69
CA LEU A 236 21.78 11.38 -19.86
C LEU A 236 20.88 10.66 -20.87
N THR A 237 21.50 10.06 -21.90
CA THR A 237 20.80 9.29 -22.94
C THR A 237 21.05 7.79 -22.84
N ARG A 238 22.00 7.36 -22.00
CA ARG A 238 22.40 5.96 -21.85
C ARG A 238 22.72 5.66 -20.39
N PRO A 239 22.35 4.46 -19.88
CA PRO A 239 22.76 4.01 -18.56
C PRO A 239 24.27 3.90 -18.46
N ALA A 240 24.84 4.38 -17.35
CA ALA A 240 26.26 4.17 -17.04
C ALA A 240 26.57 2.69 -16.81
N SER A 241 25.61 1.93 -16.28
CA SER A 241 25.69 0.47 -16.11
C SER A 241 24.30 -0.12 -15.88
N TRP A 242 24.16 -1.44 -16.01
CA TRP A 242 22.93 -2.14 -15.62
C TRP A 242 22.61 -1.96 -14.13
N VAL A 243 23.62 -1.83 -13.28
CA VAL A 243 23.46 -1.58 -11.84
C VAL A 243 22.77 -0.23 -11.60
N ALA A 244 23.09 0.80 -12.38
CA ALA A 244 22.44 2.10 -12.28
C ALA A 244 20.93 2.02 -12.57
N VAL A 245 20.53 1.22 -13.57
CA VAL A 245 19.12 0.94 -13.86
C VAL A 245 18.46 0.23 -12.67
N PHE A 246 19.09 -0.78 -12.08
CA PHE A 246 18.56 -1.45 -10.89
C PHE A 246 18.48 -0.53 -9.66
N ASN A 247 19.38 0.43 -9.51
CA ASN A 247 19.33 1.40 -8.41
C ASN A 247 18.12 2.35 -8.49
N ALA A 248 17.51 2.53 -9.67
CA ALA A 248 16.27 3.29 -9.84
C ALA A 248 15.01 2.48 -9.50
N MET A 249 15.11 1.14 -9.47
CA MET A 249 13.98 0.24 -9.23
C MET A 249 13.28 0.47 -7.88
N PRO A 250 13.99 0.63 -6.75
CA PRO A 250 13.36 0.93 -5.46
C PRO A 250 12.45 2.16 -5.50
N THR A 251 12.89 3.24 -6.13
CA THR A 251 12.12 4.49 -6.24
C THR A 251 10.84 4.28 -7.06
N ILE A 252 10.92 3.56 -8.18
CA ILE A 252 9.75 3.23 -9.00
C ILE A 252 8.80 2.29 -8.23
N CYS A 253 9.34 1.30 -7.53
CA CYS A 253 8.54 0.39 -6.70
C CYS A 253 7.83 1.14 -5.57
N PHE A 254 8.50 2.08 -4.91
CA PHE A 254 7.90 2.95 -3.91
C PHE A 254 6.76 3.78 -4.50
N GLY A 255 6.98 4.43 -5.66
CA GLY A 255 5.96 5.23 -6.32
C GLY A 255 4.72 4.44 -6.73
N PHE A 256 4.87 3.19 -7.16
CA PHE A 256 3.74 2.33 -7.50
C PHE A 256 3.22 1.47 -6.35
N GLN A 257 3.71 1.69 -5.12
CA GLN A 257 3.37 0.81 -4.01
C GLN A 257 1.96 1.06 -3.48
N CYS A 258 1.01 0.23 -3.88
CA CYS A 258 -0.32 0.16 -3.27
C CYS A 258 -0.70 -1.24 -2.75
N HIS A 259 0.22 -2.22 -2.80
CA HIS A 259 -0.05 -3.61 -2.48
C HIS A 259 -0.48 -3.80 -1.03
N VAL A 260 0.19 -3.13 -0.09
CA VAL A 260 -0.13 -3.21 1.34
C VAL A 260 -1.58 -2.78 1.63
N SER A 261 -2.05 -1.72 0.97
CA SER A 261 -3.43 -1.22 1.08
C SER A 261 -4.45 -1.95 0.19
N SER A 262 -3.99 -2.74 -0.79
CA SER A 262 -4.85 -3.32 -1.83
C SER A 262 -5.90 -4.29 -1.29
N VAL A 263 -5.53 -5.15 -0.34
CA VAL A 263 -6.42 -6.19 0.22
C VAL A 263 -7.55 -5.56 1.06
N PRO A 264 -7.30 -4.61 1.98
CA PRO A 264 -8.36 -3.87 2.65
C PRO A 264 -9.29 -3.14 1.67
N VAL A 265 -8.73 -2.52 0.62
CA VAL A 265 -9.53 -1.77 -0.37
C VAL A 265 -10.42 -2.72 -1.17
N PHE A 266 -9.89 -3.84 -1.65
CA PHE A 266 -10.63 -4.89 -2.34
C PHE A 266 -11.84 -5.37 -1.51
N ASN A 267 -11.61 -5.67 -0.23
CA ASN A 267 -12.65 -6.16 0.68
C ASN A 267 -13.66 -5.07 1.11
N SER A 268 -13.32 -3.79 0.96
CA SER A 268 -14.25 -2.67 1.22
C SER A 268 -15.24 -2.43 0.06
N MET A 269 -15.01 -3.02 -1.11
CA MET A 269 -15.84 -2.80 -2.29
C MET A 269 -17.24 -3.40 -2.14
N ARG A 270 -18.24 -2.74 -2.74
CA ARG A 270 -19.62 -3.27 -2.86
C ARG A 270 -19.68 -4.62 -3.57
N GLN A 271 -18.75 -4.88 -4.49
CA GLN A 271 -18.66 -6.13 -5.25
C GLN A 271 -17.20 -6.62 -5.26
N PRO A 272 -16.74 -7.31 -4.20
CA PRO A 272 -15.36 -7.79 -4.08
C PRO A 272 -15.16 -9.05 -4.94
N LYS A 273 -15.20 -8.87 -6.27
CA LYS A 273 -14.93 -9.93 -7.26
C LYS A 273 -13.60 -9.63 -7.95
N VAL A 274 -12.75 -10.64 -8.11
CA VAL A 274 -11.42 -10.51 -8.75
C VAL A 274 -11.52 -9.91 -10.16
N LYS A 275 -12.55 -10.26 -10.93
CA LYS A 275 -12.80 -9.67 -12.26
C LYS A 275 -13.02 -8.15 -12.20
N THR A 276 -13.84 -7.68 -11.25
CA THR A 276 -14.09 -6.24 -11.05
C THR A 276 -12.83 -5.55 -10.53
N TRP A 277 -12.11 -6.19 -9.61
CA TRP A 277 -10.85 -5.69 -9.07
C TRP A 277 -9.77 -5.52 -10.13
N GLY A 278 -9.63 -6.48 -11.05
CA GLY A 278 -8.70 -6.36 -12.18
C GLY A 278 -8.96 -5.10 -13.01
N GLY A 279 -10.23 -4.77 -13.29
CA GLY A 279 -10.59 -3.52 -13.95
C GLY A 279 -10.25 -2.27 -13.14
N VAL A 280 -10.48 -2.29 -11.82
CA VAL A 280 -10.14 -1.19 -10.89
C VAL A 280 -8.64 -0.93 -10.88
N VAL A 281 -7.83 -1.98 -10.69
CA VAL A 281 -6.38 -1.88 -10.63
C VAL A 281 -5.80 -1.44 -11.96
N THR A 282 -6.21 -2.04 -13.08
CA THR A 282 -5.72 -1.63 -14.40
C THR A 282 -6.03 -0.16 -14.69
N ALA A 283 -7.24 0.30 -14.41
CA ALA A 283 -7.59 1.71 -14.57
C ALA A 283 -6.74 2.62 -13.67
N ALA A 284 -6.55 2.25 -12.41
CA ALA A 284 -5.71 3.01 -11.48
C ALA A 284 -4.24 3.07 -11.93
N MET A 285 -3.70 1.97 -12.43
CA MET A 285 -2.33 1.88 -12.91
C MET A 285 -2.10 2.66 -14.20
N VAL A 286 -3.08 2.71 -15.11
CA VAL A 286 -3.01 3.56 -16.32
C VAL A 286 -3.02 5.04 -15.95
N ILE A 287 -3.87 5.45 -14.99
CA ILE A 287 -3.88 6.83 -14.49
C ILE A 287 -2.52 7.18 -13.84
N ALA A 288 -2.01 6.28 -13.00
CA ALA A 288 -0.71 6.48 -12.34
C ALA A 288 0.44 6.55 -13.35
N LEU A 289 0.44 5.67 -14.36
CA LEU A 289 1.43 5.65 -15.44
C LEU A 289 1.46 6.98 -16.19
N ALA A 290 0.30 7.51 -16.61
CA ALA A 290 0.25 8.76 -17.36
C ALA A 290 0.86 9.93 -16.57
N VAL A 291 0.51 10.01 -15.29
CA VAL A 291 0.98 11.03 -14.35
C VAL A 291 2.50 10.90 -14.09
N TYR A 292 2.99 9.68 -13.86
CA TYR A 292 4.41 9.41 -13.64
C TYR A 292 5.26 9.58 -14.89
N MET A 293 4.76 9.21 -16.08
CA MET A 293 5.46 9.48 -17.33
C MET A 293 5.55 10.98 -17.59
N GLY A 294 4.45 11.72 -17.44
CA GLY A 294 4.45 13.17 -17.62
C GLY A 294 5.45 13.86 -16.68
N THR A 295 5.38 13.53 -15.39
CA THR A 295 6.29 14.11 -14.38
C THR A 295 7.73 13.66 -14.58
N GLY A 296 7.96 12.35 -14.76
CA GLY A 296 9.30 11.77 -14.92
C GLY A 296 10.02 12.25 -16.18
N ILE A 297 9.33 12.29 -17.32
CA ILE A 297 9.90 12.74 -18.60
C ILE A 297 10.18 14.24 -18.54
N CYS A 298 9.17 15.07 -18.27
CA CYS A 298 9.34 16.53 -18.32
C CYS A 298 10.27 17.02 -17.21
N GLY A 299 10.11 16.52 -15.98
CA GLY A 299 10.99 16.90 -14.87
C GLY A 299 12.45 16.51 -15.12
N PHE A 300 12.72 15.31 -15.64
CA PHE A 300 14.08 14.91 -15.99
C PHE A 300 14.63 15.72 -17.16
N LEU A 301 13.84 16.02 -18.19
CA LEU A 301 14.32 16.83 -19.32
C LEU A 301 14.54 18.30 -18.96
N THR A 302 13.86 18.82 -17.93
CA THR A 302 14.09 20.17 -17.40
C THR A 302 15.42 20.27 -16.65
N PHE A 303 15.73 19.33 -15.75
CA PHE A 303 16.87 19.45 -14.84
C PHE A 303 18.04 18.50 -15.14
N GLY A 304 17.83 17.47 -15.96
CA GLY A 304 18.84 16.48 -16.30
C GLY A 304 19.41 15.74 -15.09
N ALA A 305 20.73 15.53 -15.10
CA ALA A 305 21.46 14.89 -14.03
C ALA A 305 21.45 15.68 -12.69
N ALA A 306 21.11 16.97 -12.72
CA ALA A 306 21.09 17.85 -11.55
C ALA A 306 19.77 17.85 -10.77
N VAL A 307 18.79 17.05 -11.20
CA VAL A 307 17.48 16.98 -10.52
C VAL A 307 17.60 16.50 -9.08
N ASP A 308 16.92 17.20 -8.18
CA ASP A 308 16.83 16.79 -6.77
C ASP A 308 15.99 15.51 -6.62
N PRO A 309 16.21 14.74 -5.54
CA PRO A 309 15.36 13.60 -5.22
C PRO A 309 13.87 13.95 -5.22
N ASP A 310 13.51 15.15 -4.76
CA ASP A 310 12.18 15.73 -4.92
C ASP A 310 12.24 16.86 -5.96
N VAL A 311 11.65 16.62 -7.13
CA VAL A 311 11.70 17.55 -8.27
C VAL A 311 11.16 18.95 -7.93
N LEU A 312 10.23 19.10 -6.99
CA LEU A 312 9.70 20.42 -6.62
C LEU A 312 10.70 21.28 -5.85
N LEU A 313 11.78 20.68 -5.34
CA LEU A 313 12.91 21.39 -4.73
C LEU A 313 13.87 21.98 -5.77
N SER A 314 13.92 21.42 -6.98
CA SER A 314 14.71 21.96 -8.09
C SER A 314 14.10 23.21 -8.73
N TYR A 315 12.81 23.48 -8.47
CA TYR A 315 12.16 24.71 -8.90
C TYR A 315 12.44 25.87 -7.95
N PRO A 316 12.63 27.11 -8.46
CA PRO A 316 12.78 28.30 -7.63
C PRO A 316 11.66 28.44 -6.60
N SER A 317 11.98 29.03 -5.45
CA SER A 317 10.98 29.21 -4.39
C SER A 317 9.90 30.20 -4.82
N GLU A 318 10.24 31.30 -5.49
CA GLU A 318 9.37 32.45 -5.76
C GLU A 318 8.18 32.19 -6.70
N ASP A 319 8.13 31.04 -7.36
CA ASP A 319 7.07 30.70 -8.29
C ASP A 319 5.77 30.33 -7.57
N MET A 320 4.74 31.17 -7.73
CA MET A 320 3.42 30.98 -7.13
C MET A 320 2.71 29.71 -7.63
N ALA A 321 2.86 29.34 -8.91
CA ALA A 321 2.22 28.15 -9.45
C ALA A 321 2.87 26.88 -8.89
N VAL A 322 4.19 26.89 -8.74
CA VAL A 322 4.91 25.82 -8.05
C VAL A 322 4.52 25.79 -6.57
N ALA A 323 4.39 26.94 -5.89
CA ALA A 323 3.93 26.98 -4.49
C ALA A 323 2.54 26.35 -4.30
N VAL A 324 1.61 26.55 -5.23
CA VAL A 324 0.30 25.85 -5.22
C VAL A 324 0.48 24.34 -5.42
N ALA A 325 1.41 23.91 -6.28
CA ALA A 325 1.73 22.50 -6.48
C ALA A 325 2.28 21.87 -5.18
N ARG A 326 3.17 22.59 -4.46
CA ARG A 326 3.68 22.19 -3.14
C ARG A 326 2.54 22.00 -2.13
N ALA A 327 1.56 22.91 -2.11
CA ALA A 327 0.39 22.80 -1.23
C ALA A 327 -0.47 21.56 -1.54
N PHE A 328 -0.66 21.24 -2.82
CA PHE A 328 -1.37 20.01 -3.23
C PHE A 328 -0.62 18.73 -2.82
N ILE A 329 0.72 18.73 -2.88
CA ILE A 329 1.53 17.61 -2.38
C ILE A 329 1.37 17.44 -0.87
N ILE A 330 1.45 18.53 -0.09
CA ILE A 330 1.23 18.48 1.35
C ILE A 330 -0.15 17.87 1.64
N LEU A 331 -1.18 18.34 0.95
CA LEU A 331 -2.53 17.80 1.10
C LEU A 331 -2.60 16.30 0.73
N SER A 332 -2.01 15.89 -0.38
CA SER A 332 -1.95 14.49 -0.81
C SER A 332 -1.33 13.61 0.28
N VAL A 333 -0.19 14.03 0.83
CA VAL A 333 0.54 13.33 1.87
C VAL A 333 -0.24 13.28 3.19
N LEU A 334 -0.88 14.39 3.59
CA LEU A 334 -1.75 14.45 4.78
C LEU A 334 -2.91 13.46 4.69
N THR A 335 -3.45 13.23 3.50
CA THR A 335 -4.54 12.26 3.29
C THR A 335 -4.07 10.81 3.21
N SER A 336 -2.83 10.60 2.80
CA SER A 336 -2.23 9.26 2.63
C SER A 336 -1.62 8.72 3.92
N TYR A 337 -1.08 9.58 4.79
CA TYR A 337 -0.47 9.18 6.06
C TYR A 337 -1.41 8.32 6.94
N PRO A 338 -2.69 8.69 7.17
CA PRO A 338 -3.56 7.92 8.05
C PRO A 338 -3.88 6.51 7.50
N ILE A 339 -3.89 6.34 6.17
CA ILE A 339 -4.11 5.03 5.53
C ILE A 339 -2.95 4.09 5.86
N LEU A 340 -1.71 4.57 5.66
CA LEU A 340 -0.52 3.77 5.96
C LEU A 340 -0.36 3.51 7.45
N HIS A 341 -0.64 4.51 8.28
CA HIS A 341 -0.65 4.36 9.74
C HIS A 341 -1.69 3.32 10.18
N PHE A 342 -2.89 3.30 9.58
CA PHE A 342 -3.90 2.29 9.83
C PHE A 342 -3.40 0.87 9.50
N CYS A 343 -2.77 0.69 8.34
CA CYS A 343 -2.16 -0.58 7.95
C CYS A 343 -1.05 -1.02 8.91
N GLY A 344 -0.15 -0.10 9.29
CA GLY A 344 0.94 -0.36 10.24
C GLY A 344 0.42 -0.78 11.61
N ARG A 345 -0.61 -0.10 12.11
CA ARG A 345 -1.28 -0.44 13.37
C ARG A 345 -1.91 -1.82 13.34
N ALA A 346 -2.56 -2.21 12.24
CA ALA A 346 -3.14 -3.55 12.09
C ALA A 346 -2.11 -4.67 12.16
N VAL A 347 -0.92 -4.42 11.65
CA VAL A 347 0.18 -5.38 11.69
C VAL A 347 0.83 -5.47 13.06
N ILE A 348 1.08 -4.33 13.74
CA ILE A 348 1.55 -4.33 15.13
C ILE A 348 0.56 -5.07 16.03
N GLU A 349 -0.73 -4.81 15.84
CA GLU A 349 -1.78 -5.46 16.61
C GLU A 349 -1.77 -6.98 16.41
N GLY A 350 -1.70 -7.44 15.16
CA GLY A 350 -1.57 -8.85 14.83
C GLY A 350 -0.36 -9.50 15.51
N LEU A 351 0.82 -8.86 15.41
CA LEU A 351 2.05 -9.33 16.06
C LEU A 351 1.92 -9.38 17.59
N TRP A 352 1.33 -8.35 18.20
CA TRP A 352 1.14 -8.26 19.64
C TRP A 352 0.23 -9.38 20.16
N LEU A 353 -0.91 -9.61 19.50
CA LEU A 353 -1.84 -10.68 19.87
C LEU A 353 -1.28 -12.08 19.65
N ARG A 354 -0.43 -12.24 18.64
CA ARG A 354 0.32 -13.48 18.38
C ARG A 354 1.33 -13.77 19.48
N TYR A 355 2.02 -12.74 19.96
CA TYR A 355 3.00 -12.85 21.03
C TYR A 355 2.35 -13.14 22.40
N GLN A 356 1.24 -12.47 22.72
CA GLN A 356 0.61 -12.57 24.04
C GLN A 356 -0.31 -13.78 24.23
N GLY A 357 -0.89 -14.35 23.16
CA GLY A 357 -1.76 -15.53 23.25
C GLY A 357 -3.03 -15.37 24.10
N MET A 358 -3.45 -14.13 24.43
CA MET A 358 -4.55 -13.84 25.37
C MET A 358 -5.95 -14.09 24.78
N PRO A 359 -6.97 -14.43 25.61
CA PRO A 359 -8.36 -14.58 25.22
C PRO A 359 -9.01 -13.26 24.75
N VAL A 360 -10.00 -13.35 23.85
CA VAL A 360 -10.61 -12.21 23.12
C VAL A 360 -11.39 -11.25 24.05
N GLU A 361 -12.01 -11.76 25.11
CA GLU A 361 -12.94 -10.98 25.94
C GLU A 361 -12.25 -9.94 26.84
N GLU A 362 -11.05 -10.20 27.35
CA GLU A 362 -10.27 -9.20 28.10
C GLU A 362 -9.70 -8.09 27.20
N ASP A 363 -9.60 -8.38 25.91
CA ASP A 363 -8.86 -7.56 24.96
C ASP A 363 -9.67 -6.37 24.44
N VAL A 364 -10.99 -6.56 24.35
CA VAL A 364 -11.96 -5.54 23.92
C VAL A 364 -11.92 -4.28 24.80
N GLY A 365 -11.84 -4.44 26.13
CA GLY A 365 -11.83 -3.30 27.07
C GLY A 365 -10.53 -2.49 27.05
N ARG A 366 -9.41 -3.11 26.66
CA ARG A 366 -8.09 -2.47 26.55
C ARG A 366 -7.78 -1.99 25.14
N GLU A 367 -8.51 -2.48 24.15
CA GLU A 367 -8.39 -2.18 22.73
C GLU A 367 -8.25 -0.68 22.46
N ARG A 368 -9.21 0.13 22.93
CA ARG A 368 -9.21 1.57 22.67
C ARG A 368 -7.97 2.25 23.25
N ARG A 369 -7.54 1.85 24.44
CA ARG A 369 -6.34 2.40 25.11
C ARG A 369 -5.07 1.96 24.38
N ARG A 370 -4.97 0.69 23.97
CA ARG A 370 -3.85 0.16 23.18
C ARG A 370 -3.76 0.84 21.82
N ARG A 371 -4.88 1.00 21.13
CA ARG A 371 -4.96 1.70 19.84
C ARG A 371 -4.46 3.13 19.93
N VAL A 372 -4.91 3.89 20.94
CA VAL A 372 -4.47 5.28 21.16
C VAL A 372 -2.98 5.29 21.52
N LEU A 373 -2.52 4.40 22.40
CA LEU A 373 -1.11 4.31 22.77
C LEU A 373 -0.22 3.97 21.57
N GLN A 374 -0.56 2.95 20.79
CA GLN A 374 0.15 2.57 19.57
C GLN A 374 0.19 3.74 18.57
N THR A 375 -0.94 4.43 18.39
CA THR A 375 -1.03 5.58 17.48
C THR A 375 -0.12 6.72 17.94
N LEU A 376 -0.14 7.05 19.24
CA LEU A 376 0.70 8.12 19.80
C LEU A 376 2.18 7.75 19.76
N VAL A 377 2.54 6.54 20.16
CA VAL A 377 3.94 6.07 20.15
C VAL A 377 4.47 6.06 18.72
N TRP A 378 3.73 5.47 17.77
CA TRP A 378 4.12 5.46 16.36
C TRP A 378 4.30 6.89 15.84
N PHE A 379 3.31 7.77 16.04
CA PHE A 379 3.34 9.15 15.58
C PHE A 379 4.50 9.95 16.18
N LEU A 380 4.74 9.85 17.49
CA LEU A 380 5.83 10.58 18.14
C LEU A 380 7.20 10.09 17.68
N LEU A 381 7.36 8.78 17.47
CA LEU A 381 8.62 8.21 16.97
C LEU A 381 8.88 8.59 15.51
N THR A 382 7.87 8.56 14.63
CA THR A 382 8.03 8.99 13.25
C THR A 382 8.33 10.48 13.15
N LEU A 383 7.65 11.31 13.97
CA LEU A 383 7.94 12.74 14.06
C LEU A 383 9.36 13.00 14.54
N LEU A 384 9.80 12.36 15.63
CA LEU A 384 11.16 12.51 16.14
C LEU A 384 12.20 12.18 15.07
N LEU A 385 12.06 11.04 14.39
CA LEU A 385 13.00 10.63 13.35
C LEU A 385 12.98 11.56 12.14
N ALA A 386 11.80 12.03 11.71
CA ALA A 386 11.68 12.99 10.61
C ALA A 386 12.36 14.33 10.90
N LEU A 387 12.43 14.75 12.18
CA LEU A 387 13.13 15.97 12.58
C LEU A 387 14.66 15.84 12.56
N PHE A 388 15.21 14.62 12.55
CA PHE A 388 16.65 14.36 12.53
C PHE A 388 17.17 13.79 11.21
N ILE A 389 16.30 13.26 10.35
CA ILE A 389 16.67 12.71 9.04
C ILE A 389 16.37 13.77 7.96
N PRO A 390 17.39 14.43 7.40
CA PRO A 390 17.18 15.48 6.40
C PRO A 390 17.05 14.94 4.97
N ASP A 391 17.46 13.69 4.70
CA ASP A 391 17.56 13.15 3.34
C ASP A 391 16.45 12.12 3.07
N ILE A 392 15.48 12.55 2.26
CA ILE A 392 14.37 11.71 1.80
C ILE A 392 14.84 10.56 0.89
N GLY A 393 15.88 10.75 0.09
CA GLY A 393 16.36 9.77 -0.90
C GLY A 393 16.87 8.49 -0.23
N LYS A 394 17.58 8.61 0.90
CA LYS A 394 18.01 7.45 1.69
C LYS A 394 16.82 6.65 2.22
N VAL A 395 15.79 7.34 2.72
CA VAL A 395 14.57 6.70 3.23
C VAL A 395 13.85 5.97 2.10
N ILE A 396 13.69 6.64 0.95
CA ILE A 396 13.03 6.07 -0.25
C ILE A 396 13.75 4.84 -0.77
N SER A 397 15.09 4.83 -0.80
CA SER A 397 15.86 3.67 -1.25
C SER A 397 15.56 2.44 -0.39
N VAL A 398 15.51 2.59 0.93
CA VAL A 398 15.22 1.50 1.88
C VAL A 398 13.77 1.03 1.74
N ILE A 399 12.79 1.93 1.86
CA ILE A 399 11.37 1.55 1.79
C ILE A 399 10.97 1.08 0.38
N GLY A 400 11.63 1.57 -0.66
CA GLY A 400 11.47 1.13 -2.05
C GLY A 400 11.98 -0.30 -2.26
N GLY A 401 13.07 -0.67 -1.60
CA GLY A 401 13.54 -2.06 -1.57
C GLY A 401 12.53 -2.99 -0.88
N LEU A 402 11.96 -2.56 0.26
CA LEU A 402 10.86 -3.29 0.91
C LEU A 402 9.61 -3.35 0.02
N ALA A 403 9.32 -2.28 -0.71
CA ALA A 403 8.21 -2.24 -1.65
C ALA A 403 8.37 -3.27 -2.78
N ALA A 404 9.59 -3.41 -3.31
CA ALA A 404 9.92 -4.46 -4.27
C ALA A 404 9.63 -5.86 -3.71
N CYS A 405 9.92 -6.13 -2.42
CA CYS A 405 9.56 -7.40 -1.79
C CYS A 405 8.04 -7.68 -1.84
N PHE A 406 7.19 -6.67 -1.60
CA PHE A 406 5.74 -6.84 -1.68
C PHE A 406 5.20 -7.05 -3.10
N ILE A 407 5.89 -6.50 -4.10
CA ILE A 407 5.53 -6.59 -5.51
C ILE A 407 5.97 -7.93 -6.10
N PHE A 408 7.22 -8.34 -5.86
CA PHE A 408 7.81 -9.50 -6.53
C PHE A 408 7.77 -10.77 -5.69
N VAL A 409 8.17 -10.70 -4.42
CA VAL A 409 8.49 -11.89 -3.62
C VAL A 409 7.22 -12.60 -3.18
N PHE A 410 6.29 -11.90 -2.53
CA PHE A 410 5.10 -12.58 -1.99
C PHE A 410 4.14 -13.09 -3.08
N PRO A 411 3.81 -12.32 -4.14
CA PRO A 411 3.03 -12.87 -5.25
C PRO A 411 3.79 -13.97 -6.01
N GLY A 412 5.12 -13.85 -6.14
CA GLY A 412 5.97 -14.83 -6.80
C GLY A 412 6.00 -16.19 -6.10
N ILE A 413 6.14 -16.20 -4.77
CA ILE A 413 6.09 -17.43 -3.95
C ILE A 413 4.79 -18.19 -4.23
N ARG A 414 3.67 -17.48 -4.33
CA ARG A 414 2.38 -18.11 -4.59
C ARG A 414 2.27 -18.70 -6.01
N LEU A 415 2.84 -18.07 -7.02
CA LEU A 415 2.85 -18.63 -8.38
C LEU A 415 3.66 -19.92 -8.46
N VAL A 416 4.74 -20.02 -7.67
CA VAL A 416 5.64 -21.19 -7.63
C VAL A 416 5.08 -22.33 -6.78
N GLN A 417 4.33 -22.04 -5.71
CA GLN A 417 3.68 -23.04 -4.87
C GLN A 417 2.28 -23.36 -5.42
N PRO A 418 2.08 -24.51 -6.12
CA PRO A 418 0.73 -24.94 -6.48
C PRO A 418 -0.10 -25.15 -5.21
N ILE A 419 -1.43 -25.00 -5.33
CA ILE A 419 -2.39 -25.26 -4.25
C ILE A 419 -2.19 -26.71 -3.82
N THR A 420 -1.39 -26.92 -2.78
CA THR A 420 -1.44 -28.17 -2.06
C THR A 420 -2.64 -28.00 -1.17
N THR A 421 -3.80 -28.49 -1.60
CA THR A 421 -5.00 -28.58 -0.79
C THR A 421 -4.60 -29.31 0.48
N GLN A 422 -4.27 -28.59 1.56
CA GLN A 422 -4.13 -29.19 2.85
C GLN A 422 -5.52 -29.67 3.20
N ARG A 423 -5.74 -30.99 3.02
CA ARG A 423 -6.87 -31.67 3.64
C ARG A 423 -6.70 -31.41 5.13
N VAL A 424 -7.59 -30.60 5.68
CA VAL A 424 -7.83 -30.55 7.12
C VAL A 424 -7.96 -32.02 7.57
N PRO A 425 -7.11 -32.53 8.47
CA PRO A 425 -7.29 -33.87 9.01
C PRO A 425 -8.67 -33.89 9.64
N GLY A 426 -9.57 -34.66 9.04
CA GLY A 426 -10.94 -34.75 9.50
C GLY A 426 -10.93 -35.13 10.97
N SER A 427 -11.50 -34.26 11.81
CA SER A 427 -11.97 -34.64 13.13
C SER A 427 -12.85 -35.88 12.95
N GLY A 428 -12.39 -37.01 13.51
CA GLY A 428 -13.18 -38.24 13.58
C GLY A 428 -14.52 -37.95 14.24
N GLY A 429 -15.57 -37.88 13.42
CA GLY A 429 -16.94 -37.62 13.86
C GLY A 429 -17.86 -38.52 13.06
N SER A 430 -18.17 -39.67 13.63
CA SER A 430 -19.07 -40.68 13.10
C SER A 430 -20.41 -40.07 12.65
N THR A 431 -20.69 -40.07 11.35
CA THR A 431 -21.97 -39.63 10.79
C THR A 431 -23.06 -40.64 11.13
N ARG A 432 -23.81 -40.38 12.20
CA ARG A 432 -25.07 -41.06 12.49
C ARG A 432 -26.13 -40.50 11.53
N ILE A 433 -26.48 -41.26 10.51
CA ILE A 433 -27.61 -40.97 9.62
C ILE A 433 -28.89 -41.07 10.46
N GLN A 434 -29.50 -39.93 10.76
CA GLN A 434 -30.86 -39.87 11.31
C GLN A 434 -31.84 -40.07 10.15
N LYS A 435 -32.42 -41.28 10.07
CA LYS A 435 -33.58 -41.56 9.22
C LYS A 435 -34.80 -40.84 9.80
N SER A 436 -35.35 -39.87 9.08
CA SER A 436 -36.78 -39.58 9.14
C SER A 436 -37.47 -40.49 8.13
N GLY A 437 -38.24 -41.47 8.61
CA GLY A 437 -39.30 -42.08 7.79
C GLY A 437 -40.39 -41.03 7.50
N ASP A 438 -41.30 -41.15 6.54
CA ASP A 438 -41.61 -42.04 5.41
C ASP A 438 -42.92 -41.41 4.83
N PRO A 439 -43.70 -42.01 3.91
CA PRO A 439 -43.46 -42.42 2.53
C PRO A 439 -44.41 -41.71 1.54
N SER A 440 -44.08 -41.59 0.25
CA SER A 440 -45.08 -41.68 -0.83
C SER A 440 -44.47 -41.81 -2.23
N PHE A 441 -44.77 -42.96 -2.84
CA PHE A 441 -44.99 -43.21 -4.27
C PHE A 441 -43.84 -43.25 -5.31
N ARG A 442 -43.46 -44.51 -5.59
CA ARG A 442 -43.48 -45.22 -6.90
C ARG A 442 -42.54 -44.82 -8.06
N HIS A 443 -41.74 -45.83 -8.45
CA HIS A 443 -41.49 -46.38 -9.80
C HIS A 443 -41.06 -45.41 -10.92
N LYS A 444 -39.93 -45.58 -11.62
CA LYS A 444 -39.48 -46.78 -12.36
C LYS A 444 -37.99 -46.69 -12.76
N SER A 445 -37.42 -47.88 -12.99
CA SER A 445 -36.10 -48.26 -13.50
C SER A 445 -35.65 -47.65 -14.85
N ALA A 446 -34.33 -47.42 -15.03
CA ALA A 446 -33.51 -48.01 -16.11
C ALA A 446 -32.02 -47.57 -16.05
N THR A 447 -31.15 -48.54 -15.76
CA THR A 447 -29.83 -48.86 -16.35
C THR A 447 -29.12 -47.88 -17.31
N GLY A 448 -27.83 -47.58 -17.02
CA GLY A 448 -26.86 -47.04 -17.99
C GLY A 448 -25.50 -46.65 -17.37
N SER A 449 -24.40 -47.20 -17.91
CA SER A 449 -23.00 -47.21 -17.42
C SER A 449 -22.28 -45.83 -17.35
N PRO A 450 -21.04 -45.74 -16.80
CA PRO A 450 -20.43 -44.52 -16.28
C PRO A 450 -19.82 -43.63 -17.37
N ARG A 451 -20.06 -42.31 -17.31
CA ARG A 451 -19.28 -41.32 -18.07
C ARG A 451 -18.24 -40.66 -17.17
N SER A 452 -17.00 -40.81 -17.63
CA SER A 452 -15.79 -40.06 -17.30
C SER A 452 -16.05 -38.60 -16.89
N ALA A 453 -15.49 -38.20 -15.76
CA ALA A 453 -15.35 -36.80 -15.36
C ALA A 453 -14.36 -36.08 -16.30
N PRO A 454 -14.66 -34.86 -16.79
CA PRO A 454 -13.70 -34.09 -17.54
C PRO A 454 -12.68 -33.44 -16.60
N THR A 455 -11.42 -33.86 -16.72
CA THR A 455 -10.25 -33.05 -16.37
C THR A 455 -10.30 -31.75 -17.16
N CYS A 456 -10.28 -30.60 -16.49
CA CYS A 456 -10.34 -29.28 -17.12
C CYS A 456 -8.91 -28.75 -17.38
N PRO A 457 -8.40 -28.72 -18.63
CA PRO A 457 -7.02 -28.31 -18.95
C PRO A 457 -6.87 -26.80 -19.22
N ALA A 458 -7.86 -25.97 -18.91
CA ALA A 458 -7.96 -24.63 -19.49
C ALA A 458 -7.06 -23.53 -18.86
N MET A 459 -6.41 -23.77 -17.71
CA MET A 459 -5.61 -22.72 -17.02
C MET A 459 -4.13 -22.65 -17.42
N SER A 460 -3.58 -23.65 -18.13
CA SER A 460 -2.22 -23.55 -18.67
C SER A 460 -2.13 -22.59 -19.88
N SER A 461 -3.24 -22.39 -20.60
CA SER A 461 -3.27 -21.55 -21.81
C SER A 461 -3.33 -20.04 -21.48
N ALA A 462 -4.08 -19.65 -20.44
CA ALA A 462 -4.23 -18.25 -20.06
C ALA A 462 -2.95 -17.62 -19.49
N CYS A 463 -2.09 -18.41 -18.84
CA CYS A 463 -0.78 -17.94 -18.36
C CYS A 463 0.26 -17.86 -19.50
N THR A 464 0.12 -18.67 -20.54
CA THR A 464 1.03 -18.63 -21.70
C THR A 464 0.71 -17.47 -22.65
N GLN A 465 -0.57 -17.08 -22.78
CA GLN A 465 -0.96 -15.95 -23.64
C GLN A 465 -0.59 -14.56 -23.09
N LEU A 466 -0.31 -14.42 -21.80
CA LEU A 466 0.16 -13.15 -21.21
C LEU A 466 1.69 -12.96 -21.30
N ILE A 467 2.44 -13.99 -21.72
CA ILE A 467 3.89 -13.94 -21.92
C ILE A 467 4.25 -13.73 -23.41
N SER A 468 3.26 -13.81 -24.32
CA SER A 468 3.46 -13.66 -25.76
C SER A 468 2.87 -12.38 -26.38
N LEU A 469 2.74 -11.30 -25.62
CA LEU A 469 2.33 -9.97 -26.13
C LEU A 469 3.29 -8.88 -25.65
#